data_AF-A0A1J4KEM7-F1
#
_entry.id   AF-A0A1J4KEM7-F1
#
_cell.length_a   1.000
_cell.length_b   1.000
_cell.length_c   1.000
_cell.angle_alpha   90.00
_cell.angle_beta   90.00
_cell.angle_gamma   90.00
#
_symmetry.space_group_name_H-M   'P 1'
#
loop_
_entity.id
_entity.type
_entity.pdbx_description
1 polymer ?
#
loop_
_entity_poly.entity_id
_entity_poly.type
_entity_poly.pdbx_seq_one_letter_code
_entity_poly.pdbx_strand_id
1 'polypeptide(L)'
;MLNATYFLLALSSYSNSPLMMIPSSEKRYHLSIQESTFSRHICSLILTFTENHATKIGKSQFVHFQNTPLKFESEDCYIDQTLTNVVNTPIKNHEIRGSNFPDGWGHKRPFFLTGCGDVTIAGCLFDECFSGFSDGSTGGGGGIFVRQWCIVILHENIFNKCYSVDDGGAGYICQSKGSHTTGDTFNDQYTNKVDIQYCCIQNCYCTSARFGAAFILAANHATLFYASTVDTPGTSRNIHHGAQFDIQSTNITSRNVNATGGYSKYCGGMEYRAATSGFFKFQTLSKMRSSFIVAFTSLDISNLEISYCNIVQNEIYDLMDSYSGNPYPAAIHVRKRDISLSFFFFCKEFLQ
;
A
#
# COMPACT_ATOMS: atom_id res chain seq x y z
N MET A 1 -4.68 -38.27 2.49
CA MET A 1 -4.62 -37.71 1.12
C MET A 1 -6.05 -37.67 0.62
N LEU A 2 -6.63 -36.48 0.46
CA LEU A 2 -7.95 -36.35 -0.13
C LEU A 2 -7.75 -35.94 -1.60
N ASN A 3 -7.74 -36.92 -2.50
CA ASN A 3 -7.78 -36.66 -3.94
C ASN A 3 -9.18 -37.08 -4.42
N ALA A 4 -9.97 -36.13 -4.89
CA ALA A 4 -11.36 -36.37 -5.27
C ALA A 4 -11.59 -35.95 -6.72
N THR A 5 -12.32 -36.77 -7.46
CA THR A 5 -12.81 -36.42 -8.80
C THR A 5 -14.31 -36.65 -8.87
N TYR A 6 -15.06 -35.60 -9.18
CA TYR A 6 -16.48 -35.66 -9.49
C TYR A 6 -16.66 -35.54 -11.00
N PHE A 7 -17.34 -36.51 -11.59
CA PHE A 7 -17.61 -36.55 -13.02
C PHE A 7 -19.08 -36.91 -13.23
N LEU A 8 -19.78 -36.15 -14.08
CA LEU A 8 -21.21 -36.35 -14.38
C LEU A 8 -22.11 -36.40 -13.13
N LEU A 9 -21.74 -35.68 -12.07
CA LEU A 9 -22.52 -35.66 -10.85
C LEU A 9 -23.61 -34.58 -10.95
N ALA A 10 -24.87 -34.97 -10.77
CA ALA A 10 -25.97 -34.03 -10.57
C ALA A 10 -26.41 -34.09 -9.11
N LEU A 11 -26.22 -33.00 -8.36
CA LEU A 11 -26.56 -32.93 -6.94
C LEU A 11 -27.44 -31.70 -6.65
N SER A 12 -28.48 -31.92 -5.86
CA SER A 12 -29.30 -30.86 -5.28
C SER A 12 -29.45 -31.11 -3.79
N SER A 13 -29.04 -30.16 -2.95
CA SER A 13 -29.11 -30.34 -1.50
C SER A 13 -29.34 -29.03 -0.75
N TYR A 14 -30.44 -28.99 0.02
CA TYR A 14 -30.71 -27.95 1.00
C TYR A 14 -29.91 -28.20 2.29
N SER A 15 -28.58 -28.11 2.18
CA SER A 15 -27.68 -28.21 3.33
C SER A 15 -27.19 -26.82 3.76
N ASN A 16 -27.11 -26.62 5.08
CA ASN A 16 -26.46 -25.46 5.70
C ASN A 16 -24.95 -25.67 5.91
N SER A 17 -24.38 -26.78 5.44
CA SER A 17 -22.94 -27.05 5.46
C SER A 17 -22.39 -27.25 4.04
N PRO A 18 -21.10 -26.94 3.82
CA PRO A 18 -20.45 -27.26 2.56
C PRO A 18 -20.50 -28.75 2.24
N LEU A 19 -20.65 -29.10 0.95
CA LEU A 19 -20.56 -30.49 0.51
C LEU A 19 -19.15 -31.03 0.76
N MET A 20 -18.13 -30.19 0.54
CA MET A 20 -16.74 -30.53 0.74
C MET A 20 -16.03 -29.42 1.49
N MET A 21 -15.29 -29.82 2.52
CA MET A 21 -14.40 -28.96 3.27
C MET A 21 -12.97 -29.48 3.12
N ILE A 22 -12.07 -28.65 2.60
CA ILE A 22 -10.64 -28.96 2.49
C ILE A 22 -9.91 -28.16 3.58
N PRO A 23 -9.44 -28.82 4.65
CA PRO A 23 -8.79 -28.13 5.77
C PRO A 23 -7.39 -27.64 5.39
N SER A 24 -6.85 -26.74 6.21
CA SER A 24 -5.43 -26.36 6.16
C SER A 24 -4.53 -27.60 6.22
N SER A 25 -3.57 -27.71 5.31
CA SER A 25 -2.59 -28.80 5.30
C SER A 25 -1.32 -28.42 4.57
N GLU A 26 -0.19 -28.93 5.06
CA GLU A 26 1.08 -28.88 4.35
C GLU A 26 1.11 -29.81 3.13
N LYS A 27 0.18 -30.76 3.01
CA LYS A 27 0.10 -31.70 1.88
C LYS A 27 -0.79 -31.14 0.78
N ARG A 28 -0.36 -31.30 -0.47
CA ARG A 28 -1.13 -30.85 -1.63
C ARG A 28 -2.39 -31.68 -1.83
N TYR A 29 -3.55 -31.04 -1.88
CA TYR A 29 -4.81 -31.70 -2.26
C TYR A 29 -5.13 -31.50 -3.74
N HIS A 30 -5.73 -32.51 -4.37
CA HIS A 30 -6.19 -32.42 -5.76
C HIS A 30 -7.69 -32.66 -5.83
N LEU A 31 -8.42 -31.69 -6.39
CA LEU A 31 -9.84 -31.78 -6.63
C LEU A 31 -10.12 -31.55 -8.12
N SER A 32 -10.88 -32.44 -8.73
CA SER A 32 -11.35 -32.27 -10.12
C SER A 32 -12.87 -32.39 -10.16
N ILE A 33 -13.54 -31.40 -10.74
CA ILE A 33 -14.98 -31.44 -11.03
C ILE A 33 -15.15 -31.25 -12.53
N GLN A 34 -15.81 -32.21 -13.17
CA GLN A 34 -15.98 -32.22 -14.61
C GLN A 34 -17.42 -32.60 -14.94
N GLU A 35 -18.01 -31.89 -15.91
CA GLU A 35 -19.33 -32.20 -16.48
C GLU A 35 -20.44 -32.42 -15.43
N SER A 36 -20.36 -31.71 -14.29
CA SER A 36 -21.24 -31.91 -13.13
C SER A 36 -22.20 -30.73 -12.95
N THR A 37 -23.38 -30.95 -12.36
CA THR A 37 -24.38 -29.92 -12.06
C THR A 37 -24.70 -29.91 -10.57
N PHE A 38 -24.49 -28.78 -9.92
CA PHE A 38 -24.83 -28.56 -8.52
C PHE A 38 -25.91 -27.49 -8.42
N SER A 39 -26.98 -27.78 -7.68
CA SER A 39 -28.11 -26.87 -7.60
C SER A 39 -28.74 -26.76 -6.22
N ARG A 40 -29.37 -25.62 -5.92
CA ARG A 40 -30.21 -25.40 -4.74
C ARG A 40 -29.50 -25.63 -3.40
N HIS A 41 -28.34 -25.00 -3.22
CA HIS A 41 -27.57 -25.03 -1.98
C HIS A 41 -27.68 -23.70 -1.22
N ILE A 42 -27.69 -23.78 0.12
CA ILE A 42 -27.73 -22.60 0.99
C ILE A 42 -26.29 -22.09 1.28
N CYS A 43 -25.33 -23.01 1.39
CA CYS A 43 -23.91 -22.71 1.63
C CYS A 43 -23.02 -23.00 0.40
N SER A 44 -21.75 -22.62 0.48
CA SER A 44 -20.75 -22.94 -0.54
C SER A 44 -20.63 -24.44 -0.74
N LEU A 45 -20.54 -24.91 -1.99
CA LEU A 45 -20.37 -26.33 -2.30
C LEU A 45 -19.01 -26.83 -1.81
N ILE A 46 -17.97 -26.06 -2.11
CA ILE A 46 -16.59 -26.32 -1.71
C ILE A 46 -16.12 -25.15 -0.86
N LEU A 47 -15.59 -25.47 0.30
CA LEU A 47 -14.90 -24.56 1.19
C LEU A 47 -13.48 -25.07 1.41
N THR A 48 -12.47 -24.28 1.08
CA THR A 48 -11.07 -24.64 1.32
C THR A 48 -10.37 -23.61 2.19
N PHE A 49 -9.54 -24.11 3.10
CA PHE A 49 -8.74 -23.36 4.06
C PHE A 49 -7.24 -23.60 3.85
N THR A 50 -6.82 -23.97 2.63
CA THR A 50 -5.41 -24.23 2.32
C THR A 50 -5.02 -23.64 0.97
N GLU A 51 -3.83 -23.07 0.90
CA GLU A 51 -3.20 -22.65 -0.35
C GLU A 51 -2.55 -23.82 -1.10
N ASN A 52 -2.25 -24.92 -0.39
CA ASN A 52 -1.67 -26.11 -0.98
C ASN A 52 -2.75 -27.05 -1.54
N HIS A 53 -3.51 -26.56 -2.51
CA HIS A 53 -4.46 -27.39 -3.23
C HIS A 53 -4.51 -27.03 -4.72
N ALA A 54 -4.98 -27.96 -5.53
CA ALA A 54 -5.17 -27.79 -6.96
C ALA A 54 -6.57 -28.24 -7.34
N THR A 55 -7.46 -27.26 -7.55
CA THR A 55 -8.83 -27.49 -7.99
C THR A 55 -8.94 -27.24 -9.49
N LYS A 56 -9.43 -28.23 -10.25
CA LYS A 56 -9.77 -28.11 -11.67
C LYS A 56 -11.27 -28.26 -11.85
N ILE A 57 -11.93 -27.26 -12.40
CA ILE A 57 -13.37 -27.30 -12.69
C ILE A 57 -13.57 -27.10 -14.18
N GLY A 58 -14.23 -28.04 -14.85
CA GLY A 58 -14.49 -27.97 -16.29
C GLY A 58 -15.94 -28.36 -16.61
N LYS A 59 -16.53 -27.65 -17.58
CA LYS A 59 -17.88 -27.93 -18.12
C LYS A 59 -18.96 -28.20 -17.05
N SER A 60 -18.87 -27.57 -15.89
CA SER A 60 -19.76 -27.82 -14.75
C SER A 60 -20.67 -26.61 -14.50
N GLN A 61 -21.87 -26.85 -13.96
CA GLN A 61 -22.87 -25.83 -13.70
C GLN A 61 -23.14 -25.71 -12.20
N PHE A 62 -23.18 -24.46 -11.70
CA PHE A 62 -23.54 -24.14 -10.32
C PHE A 62 -24.72 -23.17 -10.37
N VAL A 63 -25.91 -23.62 -10.00
CA VAL A 63 -27.15 -22.84 -10.17
C VAL A 63 -27.94 -22.78 -8.86
N HIS A 64 -28.61 -21.65 -8.60
CA HIS A 64 -29.45 -21.48 -7.41
C HIS A 64 -28.71 -21.68 -6.07
N PHE A 65 -27.60 -20.98 -5.87
CA PHE A 65 -26.94 -20.89 -4.57
C PHE A 65 -27.32 -19.59 -3.86
N GLN A 66 -27.50 -19.62 -2.54
CA GLN A 66 -27.65 -18.38 -1.75
C GLN A 66 -26.31 -17.73 -1.41
N ASN A 67 -25.23 -18.51 -1.34
CA ASN A 67 -23.85 -18.06 -1.14
C ASN A 67 -22.96 -18.40 -2.34
N THR A 68 -21.72 -17.91 -2.40
CA THR A 68 -20.81 -18.31 -3.50
C THR A 68 -20.64 -19.83 -3.52
N PRO A 69 -20.84 -20.51 -4.66
CA PRO A 69 -20.74 -21.96 -4.76
C PRO A 69 -19.32 -22.48 -4.46
N LEU A 70 -18.31 -21.64 -4.67
CA LEU A 70 -16.91 -21.95 -4.41
C LEU A 70 -16.33 -20.87 -3.50
N LYS A 71 -15.76 -21.27 -2.36
CA LYS A 71 -15.08 -20.37 -1.43
C LYS A 71 -13.68 -20.88 -1.14
N PHE A 72 -12.69 -20.08 -1.52
CA PHE A 72 -11.27 -20.34 -1.27
C PHE A 72 -10.80 -19.32 -0.23
N GLU A 73 -10.50 -19.79 0.98
CA GLU A 73 -9.98 -18.94 2.05
C GLU A 73 -8.44 -18.94 2.01
N SER A 74 -7.85 -17.76 2.16
CA SER A 74 -6.41 -17.56 2.31
C SER A 74 -6.21 -16.69 3.55
N GLU A 75 -5.28 -17.11 4.42
CA GLU A 75 -4.92 -16.38 5.63
C GLU A 75 -4.12 -15.10 5.32
N ASP A 76 -3.75 -14.90 4.05
CA ASP A 76 -2.92 -13.78 3.58
C ASP A 76 -3.71 -12.48 3.34
N CYS A 77 -5.04 -12.48 3.54
CA CYS A 77 -5.95 -11.37 3.22
C CYS A 77 -6.80 -10.99 4.42
N TYR A 78 -6.34 -10.03 5.21
CA TYR A 78 -6.89 -9.71 6.52
C TYR A 78 -7.13 -8.22 6.70
N ILE A 79 -8.32 -7.83 7.18
CA ILE A 79 -8.62 -6.45 7.56
C ILE A 79 -8.63 -6.32 9.06
N ASP A 80 -9.51 -7.05 9.75
CA ASP A 80 -9.59 -7.06 11.21
C ASP A 80 -10.38 -8.30 11.70
N GLN A 81 -10.67 -8.38 13.00
CA GLN A 81 -11.43 -9.49 13.58
C GLN A 81 -12.87 -9.64 13.04
N THR A 82 -13.45 -8.56 12.50
CA THR A 82 -14.83 -8.53 11.98
C THR A 82 -14.89 -8.83 10.48
N LEU A 83 -13.81 -8.55 9.76
CA LEU A 83 -13.67 -8.72 8.32
C LEU A 83 -12.42 -9.55 8.00
N THR A 84 -12.60 -10.88 8.02
CA THR A 84 -11.58 -11.84 7.59
C THR A 84 -11.84 -12.32 6.16
N ASN A 85 -10.79 -12.70 5.43
CA ASN A 85 -10.86 -13.33 4.11
C ASN A 85 -11.50 -12.46 3.00
N VAL A 86 -11.11 -11.18 2.93
CA VAL A 86 -11.55 -10.25 1.87
C VAL A 86 -10.72 -10.43 0.59
N VAL A 87 -11.13 -11.38 -0.25
CA VAL A 87 -10.57 -11.58 -1.59
C VAL A 87 -11.45 -10.86 -2.61
N ASN A 88 -10.87 -10.00 -3.46
CA ASN A 88 -11.55 -9.22 -4.51
C ASN A 88 -12.83 -8.50 -4.04
N THR A 89 -12.88 -8.13 -2.76
CA THR A 89 -14.07 -7.52 -2.15
C THR A 89 -13.77 -6.08 -1.79
N PRO A 90 -14.46 -5.09 -2.37
CA PRO A 90 -14.30 -3.70 -1.97
C PRO A 90 -14.69 -3.50 -0.50
N ILE A 91 -13.80 -2.89 0.27
CA ILE A 91 -14.05 -2.54 1.68
C ILE A 91 -14.47 -1.08 1.72
N LYS A 92 -15.59 -0.78 2.38
CA LYS A 92 -16.14 0.57 2.40
C LYS A 92 -16.65 0.97 3.77
N ASN A 93 -16.48 2.24 4.13
CA ASN A 93 -17.05 2.86 5.33
C ASN A 93 -16.75 2.08 6.61
N HIS A 94 -15.53 1.56 6.71
CA HIS A 94 -15.12 0.72 7.82
C HIS A 94 -14.09 1.44 8.69
N GLU A 95 -14.22 1.28 10.00
CA GLU A 95 -13.30 1.84 10.96
C GLU A 95 -12.38 0.73 11.48
N ILE A 96 -11.10 0.87 11.18
CA ILE A 96 -10.06 -0.10 11.44
C ILE A 96 -9.11 0.52 12.45
N ARG A 97 -9.11 -0.04 13.65
CA ARG A 97 -8.25 0.39 14.75
C ARG A 97 -7.25 -0.69 15.11
N GLY A 98 -6.12 -0.30 15.68
CA GLY A 98 -5.18 -1.25 16.27
C GLY A 98 -5.85 -2.19 17.29
N SER A 99 -6.87 -1.73 18.01
CA SER A 99 -7.65 -2.57 18.95
C SER A 99 -8.57 -3.60 18.29
N ASN A 100 -8.84 -3.50 16.98
CA ASN A 100 -9.65 -4.49 16.26
C ASN A 100 -8.87 -5.76 15.88
N PHE A 101 -7.59 -5.85 16.26
CA PHE A 101 -6.71 -6.99 16.00
C PHE A 101 -6.48 -7.81 17.28
N PRO A 102 -6.29 -9.14 17.16
CA PRO A 102 -6.07 -10.00 18.31
C PRO A 102 -4.92 -9.55 19.20
N ASP A 103 -5.10 -9.74 20.50
CA ASP A 103 -4.03 -9.53 21.46
C ASP A 103 -2.91 -10.56 21.23
N GLY A 104 -1.66 -10.10 21.34
CA GLY A 104 -0.48 -10.88 21.00
C GLY A 104 -0.02 -10.78 19.55
N TRP A 105 -0.84 -10.25 18.63
CA TRP A 105 -0.37 -9.93 17.28
C TRP A 105 0.57 -8.71 17.35
N GLY A 106 1.82 -8.87 16.91
CA GLY A 106 2.74 -7.72 16.83
C GLY A 106 2.53 -6.87 15.57
N HIS A 107 1.57 -7.24 14.72
CA HIS A 107 1.10 -6.48 13.58
C HIS A 107 -0.39 -6.24 13.75
N LYS A 108 -0.80 -4.99 14.04
CA LYS A 108 -2.20 -4.62 14.27
C LYS A 108 -2.69 -3.67 13.19
N ARG A 109 -2.78 -4.22 11.97
CA ARG A 109 -3.17 -3.50 10.75
C ARG A 109 -3.62 -4.47 9.65
N PRO A 110 -4.40 -3.99 8.67
CA PRO A 110 -4.72 -4.74 7.47
C PRO A 110 -3.50 -5.17 6.65
N PHE A 111 -3.55 -6.38 6.11
CA PHE A 111 -2.53 -6.88 5.20
C PHE A 111 -3.10 -7.73 4.06
N PHE A 112 -2.39 -7.70 2.92
CA PHE A 112 -2.73 -8.42 1.70
C PHE A 112 -1.47 -8.99 1.04
N LEU A 113 -1.15 -10.26 1.29
CA LEU A 113 0.14 -10.87 0.92
C LEU A 113 0.12 -11.72 -0.35
N THR A 114 -0.84 -12.63 -0.53
CA THR A 114 -0.87 -13.49 -1.72
C THR A 114 -2.30 -13.85 -2.05
N GLY A 115 -2.66 -13.81 -3.34
CA GLY A 115 -3.95 -14.32 -3.80
C GLY A 115 -5.18 -13.55 -3.31
N CYS A 116 -5.03 -12.31 -2.82
CA CYS A 116 -6.16 -11.48 -2.39
C CYS A 116 -6.89 -10.82 -3.56
N GLY A 117 -6.29 -10.86 -4.75
CA GLY A 117 -6.80 -10.17 -5.92
C GLY A 117 -6.61 -8.66 -5.81
N ASP A 118 -7.47 -7.89 -6.47
CA ASP A 118 -7.39 -6.44 -6.46
C ASP A 118 -7.97 -5.88 -5.15
N VAL A 119 -7.26 -4.90 -4.58
CA VAL A 119 -7.60 -4.30 -3.29
C VAL A 119 -8.26 -2.95 -3.54
N THR A 120 -9.53 -2.81 -3.15
CA THR A 120 -10.24 -1.53 -3.20
C THR A 120 -10.76 -1.19 -1.81
N ILE A 121 -10.31 -0.08 -1.25
CA ILE A 121 -10.74 0.41 0.06
C ILE A 121 -11.20 1.86 -0.07
N ALA A 122 -12.43 2.14 0.34
CA ALA A 122 -12.99 3.48 0.22
C ALA A 122 -13.70 3.99 1.49
N GLY A 123 -13.54 5.27 1.81
CA GLY A 123 -14.26 5.89 2.93
C GLY A 123 -13.93 5.29 4.30
N CYS A 124 -12.78 4.65 4.46
CA CYS A 124 -12.39 3.98 5.70
C CYS A 124 -11.50 4.85 6.58
N LEU A 125 -11.58 4.63 7.89
CA LEU A 125 -10.68 5.22 8.88
C LEU A 125 -9.72 4.15 9.38
N PHE A 126 -8.42 4.41 9.27
CA PHE A 126 -7.35 3.62 9.88
C PHE A 126 -6.80 4.43 11.05
N ASP A 127 -7.08 4.01 12.28
CA ASP A 127 -6.75 4.77 13.49
C ASP A 127 -5.85 3.96 14.43
N GLU A 128 -4.66 4.49 14.73
CA GLU A 128 -3.71 3.86 15.66
C GLU A 128 -3.34 2.40 15.27
N CYS A 129 -3.44 2.06 13.98
CA CYS A 129 -2.93 0.82 13.41
C CYS A 129 -1.39 0.80 13.41
N PHE A 130 -0.79 -0.38 13.53
CA PHE A 130 0.67 -0.46 13.52
C PHE A 130 1.33 -1.73 13.00
N SER A 131 2.57 -1.58 12.53
CA SER A 131 3.55 -2.65 12.31
C SER A 131 4.58 -2.65 13.43
N GLY A 132 4.43 -3.54 14.42
CA GLY A 132 5.17 -3.50 15.69
C GLY A 132 6.57 -4.12 15.68
N PHE A 133 7.00 -4.74 14.58
CA PHE A 133 8.37 -5.20 14.40
C PHE A 133 8.75 -5.14 12.91
N SER A 134 10.04 -5.24 12.63
CA SER A 134 10.55 -5.41 11.27
C SER A 134 10.87 -6.88 11.07
N ASP A 135 10.11 -7.54 10.20
CA ASP A 135 10.53 -8.77 9.57
C ASP A 135 10.65 -8.50 8.06
N GLY A 136 11.67 -9.06 7.41
CA GLY A 136 11.95 -8.74 6.00
C GLY A 136 10.79 -9.10 5.06
N SER A 137 9.84 -9.92 5.51
CA SER A 137 8.69 -10.38 4.75
C SER A 137 7.47 -9.48 4.86
N THR A 138 7.06 -9.10 6.07
CA THR A 138 5.76 -8.47 6.35
C THR A 138 5.84 -7.20 7.17
N GLY A 139 7.04 -6.75 7.57
CA GLY A 139 7.22 -5.48 8.27
C GLY A 139 6.85 -4.30 7.36
N GLY A 140 6.38 -3.21 7.96
CA GLY A 140 6.11 -1.98 7.22
C GLY A 140 4.62 -1.66 7.05
N GLY A 141 4.34 -0.45 6.59
CA GLY A 141 3.00 0.00 6.27
C GLY A 141 2.06 0.00 7.46
N GLY A 142 2.25 0.90 8.42
CA GLY A 142 1.60 0.86 9.74
C GLY A 142 0.06 0.83 9.73
N GLY A 143 -0.57 1.47 8.75
CA GLY A 143 -2.01 1.44 8.53
C GLY A 143 -2.47 0.42 7.50
N ILE A 144 -1.67 0.10 6.49
CA ILE A 144 -1.98 -0.94 5.50
C ILE A 144 -0.71 -1.51 4.86
N PHE A 145 -0.66 -2.83 4.72
CA PHE A 145 0.43 -3.53 4.05
C PHE A 145 -0.09 -4.34 2.85
N VAL A 146 0.42 -4.08 1.65
CA VAL A 146 0.09 -4.86 0.45
C VAL A 146 1.39 -5.34 -0.19
N ARG A 147 1.53 -6.65 -0.36
CA ARG A 147 2.72 -7.28 -0.92
C ARG A 147 2.35 -8.35 -1.93
N GLN A 148 1.72 -7.97 -3.03
CA GLN A 148 1.36 -8.89 -4.11
C GLN A 148 1.23 -8.14 -5.44
N TRP A 149 1.21 -8.89 -6.54
CA TRP A 149 0.88 -8.32 -7.85
C TRP A 149 -0.64 -8.11 -7.98
N CYS A 150 -1.10 -6.87 -7.84
CA CYS A 150 -2.52 -6.48 -7.90
C CYS A 150 -2.70 -5.00 -8.24
N ILE A 151 -3.94 -4.58 -8.42
CA ILE A 151 -4.35 -3.17 -8.41
C ILE A 151 -4.77 -2.81 -6.98
N VAL A 152 -4.25 -1.70 -6.47
CA VAL A 152 -4.64 -1.13 -5.17
C VAL A 152 -5.29 0.23 -5.38
N ILE A 153 -6.53 0.39 -4.91
CA ILE A 153 -7.27 1.65 -4.94
C ILE A 153 -7.64 2.04 -3.51
N LEU A 154 -7.06 3.13 -3.03
CA LEU A 154 -7.40 3.76 -1.76
C LEU A 154 -8.10 5.10 -2.06
N HIS A 155 -9.40 5.19 -1.76
CA HIS A 155 -10.22 6.36 -2.05
C HIS A 155 -10.88 6.92 -0.79
N GLU A 156 -10.81 8.23 -0.52
CA GLU A 156 -11.52 8.86 0.63
C GLU A 156 -11.16 8.24 2.00
N ASN A 157 -9.93 7.75 2.16
CA ASN A 157 -9.51 7.12 3.42
C ASN A 157 -8.79 8.12 4.33
N ILE A 158 -8.92 7.93 5.63
CA ILE A 158 -8.15 8.65 6.64
C ILE A 158 -7.20 7.68 7.33
N PHE A 159 -5.91 8.00 7.34
CA PHE A 159 -4.89 7.32 8.14
C PHE A 159 -4.49 8.25 9.27
N ASN A 160 -4.81 7.89 10.50
CA ASN A 160 -4.57 8.71 11.68
C ASN A 160 -3.68 7.96 12.67
N LYS A 161 -2.55 8.57 13.04
CA LYS A 161 -1.60 8.04 14.04
C LYS A 161 -1.14 6.61 13.77
N CYS A 162 -1.18 6.15 12.52
CA CYS A 162 -0.64 4.86 12.16
C CYS A 162 0.89 4.89 12.24
N TYR A 163 1.51 3.78 12.65
CA TYR A 163 2.97 3.75 12.71
C TYR A 163 3.60 2.42 12.37
N SER A 164 4.86 2.47 11.95
CA SER A 164 5.62 1.29 11.59
C SER A 164 7.00 1.28 12.24
N VAL A 165 7.47 0.12 12.66
CA VAL A 165 8.89 -0.06 13.04
C VAL A 165 9.82 -0.09 11.82
N ASP A 166 9.25 -0.39 10.65
CA ASP A 166 9.92 -0.41 9.35
C ASP A 166 9.41 0.75 8.46
N ASP A 167 9.66 0.72 7.15
CA ASP A 167 9.21 1.77 6.23
C ASP A 167 7.67 1.83 6.06
N GLY A 168 7.15 2.97 5.61
CA GLY A 168 5.71 3.18 5.40
C GLY A 168 4.95 3.39 6.71
N GLY A 169 4.92 4.61 7.25
CA GLY A 169 4.20 4.87 8.52
C GLY A 169 2.69 4.64 8.43
N ALA A 170 2.06 5.07 7.33
CA ALA A 170 0.66 4.79 7.02
C ALA A 170 0.48 3.58 6.10
N GLY A 171 1.31 3.42 5.06
CA GLY A 171 1.18 2.25 4.20
C GLY A 171 2.43 1.90 3.42
N TYR A 172 2.51 0.62 3.04
CA TYR A 172 3.57 0.08 2.20
C TYR A 172 2.93 -0.87 1.20
N ILE A 173 3.00 -0.50 -0.08
CA ILE A 173 2.36 -1.21 -1.18
C ILE A 173 3.42 -1.56 -2.23
N CYS A 174 3.63 -2.85 -2.47
CA CYS A 174 4.58 -3.38 -3.46
C CYS A 174 4.13 -4.77 -3.96
N GLN A 175 4.81 -5.33 -4.96
CA GLN A 175 4.70 -6.76 -5.28
C GLN A 175 5.55 -7.61 -4.33
N SER A 176 6.79 -7.18 -4.09
CA SER A 176 7.72 -7.80 -3.16
C SER A 176 8.62 -6.73 -2.57
N LYS A 177 8.93 -6.86 -1.28
CA LYS A 177 9.83 -5.94 -0.60
C LYS A 177 11.27 -6.08 -1.10
N GLY A 178 11.91 -4.94 -1.27
CA GLY A 178 13.34 -4.79 -1.51
C GLY A 178 14.12 -4.50 -0.23
N SER A 179 15.41 -4.25 -0.42
CA SER A 179 16.30 -3.67 0.57
C SER A 179 16.31 -2.16 0.43
N HIS A 180 16.06 -1.44 1.52
CA HIS A 180 16.20 0.01 1.60
C HIS A 180 17.40 0.34 2.46
N THR A 181 18.44 0.86 1.83
CA THR A 181 19.65 1.34 2.51
C THR A 181 19.71 2.86 2.46
N THR A 182 20.49 3.48 3.35
CA THR A 182 20.83 4.89 3.23
C THR A 182 21.57 5.13 1.91
N GLY A 183 20.86 5.59 0.87
CA GLY A 183 21.36 5.74 -0.50
C GLY A 183 20.25 5.60 -1.57
N ASP A 184 20.66 5.35 -2.82
CA ASP A 184 19.78 5.30 -4.00
C ASP A 184 19.07 3.95 -4.19
N THR A 185 19.40 2.97 -3.35
CA THR A 185 18.92 1.59 -3.51
C THR A 185 17.51 1.47 -2.92
N PHE A 186 16.53 1.64 -3.80
CA PHE A 186 15.16 1.17 -3.64
C PHE A 186 14.92 0.11 -4.72
N ASN A 187 14.73 -1.14 -4.31
CA ASN A 187 14.54 -2.27 -5.22
C ASN A 187 13.31 -3.09 -4.87
N ASP A 188 12.28 -2.44 -4.32
CA ASP A 188 10.94 -3.03 -4.26
C ASP A 188 10.50 -3.45 -5.68
N GLN A 189 9.89 -4.62 -5.77
CA GLN A 189 9.26 -5.04 -7.02
C GLN A 189 7.91 -4.35 -7.17
N TYR A 190 7.62 -3.92 -8.40
CA TYR A 190 6.44 -3.14 -8.71
C TYR A 190 5.20 -4.01 -8.71
N THR A 191 4.18 -3.61 -7.96
CA THR A 191 2.83 -4.11 -8.20
C THR A 191 2.26 -3.54 -9.50
N ASN A 192 1.05 -3.95 -9.89
CA ASN A 192 0.48 -3.52 -11.16
C ASN A 192 0.19 -2.01 -11.15
N LYS A 193 -0.65 -1.58 -10.20
CA LYS A 193 -1.13 -0.20 -10.13
C LYS A 193 -1.50 0.18 -8.70
N VAL A 194 -1.23 1.43 -8.33
CA VAL A 194 -1.67 2.04 -7.07
C VAL A 194 -2.34 3.38 -7.34
N ASP A 195 -3.57 3.55 -6.89
CA ASP A 195 -4.31 4.81 -6.92
C ASP A 195 -4.65 5.26 -5.50
N ILE A 196 -4.07 6.38 -5.07
CA ILE A 196 -4.37 7.03 -3.81
C ILE A 196 -5.12 8.33 -4.11
N GLN A 197 -6.40 8.39 -3.74
CA GLN A 197 -7.27 9.50 -4.11
C GLN A 197 -8.09 10.00 -2.91
N TYR A 198 -8.14 11.32 -2.70
CA TYR A 198 -8.92 11.93 -1.61
C TYR A 198 -8.55 11.41 -0.21
N CYS A 199 -7.31 10.95 -0.02
CA CYS A 199 -6.87 10.39 1.25
C CYS A 199 -6.20 11.44 2.15
N CYS A 200 -6.51 11.41 3.44
CA CYS A 200 -5.84 12.22 4.45
C CYS A 200 -4.94 11.33 5.33
N ILE A 201 -3.67 11.68 5.43
CA ILE A 201 -2.70 10.98 6.26
C ILE A 201 -2.22 11.96 7.32
N GLN A 202 -2.41 11.66 8.60
CA GLN A 202 -2.09 12.60 9.66
C GLN A 202 -1.47 11.91 10.86
N ASN A 203 -0.44 12.55 11.42
CA ASN A 203 0.28 12.06 12.60
C ASN A 203 0.89 10.66 12.43
N CYS A 204 1.08 10.19 11.20
CA CYS A 204 1.67 8.88 10.92
C CYS A 204 3.20 8.98 10.96
N TYR A 205 3.89 7.90 11.34
CA TYR A 205 5.34 7.93 11.51
C TYR A 205 5.97 6.53 11.48
N CYS A 206 7.30 6.51 11.44
CA CYS A 206 8.10 5.32 11.64
C CYS A 206 8.84 5.48 12.96
N THR A 207 8.95 4.41 13.76
CA THR A 207 9.57 4.51 15.09
C THR A 207 11.09 4.67 15.01
N SER A 208 11.68 4.24 13.89
CA SER A 208 13.11 4.35 13.58
C SER A 208 13.34 5.21 12.34
N ALA A 209 14.60 5.56 12.07
CA ALA A 209 14.98 6.36 10.91
C ALA A 209 14.75 5.55 9.61
N ARG A 210 13.59 5.76 9.00
CA ARG A 210 13.02 4.98 7.90
C ARG A 210 12.47 5.88 6.79
N PHE A 211 11.97 5.27 5.73
CA PHE A 211 11.44 5.94 4.54
C PHE A 211 9.91 5.90 4.52
N GLY A 212 9.31 6.86 3.81
CA GLY A 212 7.86 6.91 3.58
C GLY A 212 7.07 7.09 4.87
N ALA A 213 7.23 8.24 5.54
CA ALA A 213 6.49 8.50 6.79
C ALA A 213 4.96 8.36 6.61
N ALA A 214 4.45 8.66 5.41
CA ALA A 214 3.10 8.32 4.98
C ALA A 214 3.11 6.99 4.21
N PHE A 215 3.59 7.00 2.97
CA PHE A 215 3.52 5.85 2.08
C PHE A 215 4.87 5.53 1.44
N ILE A 216 5.17 4.23 1.39
CA ILE A 216 6.10 3.63 0.43
C ILE A 216 5.26 2.95 -0.67
N LEU A 217 5.43 3.37 -1.91
CA LEU A 217 4.70 2.83 -3.05
C LEU A 217 5.68 2.30 -4.09
N ALA A 218 5.49 1.05 -4.53
CA ALA A 218 6.22 0.44 -5.64
C ALA A 218 5.25 -0.19 -6.64
N ALA A 219 5.04 0.46 -7.80
CA ALA A 219 4.03 0.06 -8.78
C ALA A 219 4.39 0.48 -10.21
N ASN A 220 3.89 -0.19 -11.25
CA ASN A 220 4.13 0.28 -12.63
C ASN A 220 3.43 1.62 -12.90
N HIS A 221 2.24 1.80 -12.31
CA HIS A 221 1.47 3.04 -12.40
C HIS A 221 1.10 3.49 -10.99
N ALA A 222 1.51 4.69 -10.61
CA ALA A 222 1.18 5.30 -9.33
C ALA A 222 0.44 6.62 -9.55
N THR A 223 -0.78 6.70 -9.03
CA THR A 223 -1.59 7.93 -9.02
C THR A 223 -1.73 8.45 -7.59
N LEU A 224 -1.47 9.73 -7.39
CA LEU A 224 -1.68 10.43 -6.14
C LEU A 224 -2.49 11.71 -6.38
N PHE A 225 -3.80 11.67 -6.12
CA PHE A 225 -4.71 12.80 -6.39
C PHE A 225 -5.44 13.25 -5.14
N TYR A 226 -5.52 14.57 -4.93
CA TYR A 226 -6.27 15.14 -3.79
C TYR A 226 -5.88 14.50 -2.45
N ALA A 227 -4.62 14.09 -2.33
CA ALA A 227 -4.09 13.45 -1.13
C ALA A 227 -3.37 14.48 -0.27
N SER A 228 -3.41 14.29 1.05
CA SER A 228 -2.74 15.19 1.97
C SER A 228 -2.03 14.50 3.11
N THR A 229 -0.93 15.10 3.56
CA THR A 229 -0.20 14.72 4.77
C THR A 229 -0.13 15.87 5.76
N VAL A 230 -0.35 15.58 7.04
CA VAL A 230 -0.23 16.54 8.15
C VAL A 230 0.65 15.94 9.24
N ASP A 231 1.72 16.65 9.61
CA ASP A 231 2.64 16.31 10.69
C ASP A 231 3.05 14.83 10.68
N THR A 232 3.53 14.41 9.51
CA THR A 232 3.92 13.02 9.24
C THR A 232 5.41 13.01 8.92
N PRO A 233 6.33 12.73 9.85
CA PRO A 233 6.12 12.39 11.25
C PRO A 233 5.92 13.60 12.18
N GLY A 234 6.09 14.84 11.70
CA GLY A 234 6.10 16.01 12.57
C GLY A 234 7.43 16.16 13.33
N THR A 235 7.60 17.30 14.00
CA THR A 235 8.84 17.62 14.74
C THR A 235 8.89 17.05 16.15
N SER A 236 7.80 16.46 16.64
CA SER A 236 7.70 15.82 17.95
C SER A 236 8.16 14.36 17.95
N ARG A 237 8.55 13.83 16.78
CA ARG A 237 8.96 12.44 16.56
C ARG A 237 10.43 12.38 16.15
N ASN A 238 10.97 11.15 16.10
CA ASN A 238 12.31 10.90 15.58
C ASN A 238 12.45 11.41 14.15
N ILE A 239 13.65 11.86 13.80
CA ILE A 239 13.95 12.25 12.43
C ILE A 239 13.88 11.04 11.51
N HIS A 240 13.11 11.14 10.43
CA HIS A 240 13.04 10.11 9.40
C HIS A 240 14.21 10.18 8.43
N HIS A 241 14.43 9.16 7.60
CA HIS A 241 15.39 9.28 6.50
C HIS A 241 14.77 9.95 5.28
N GLY A 242 13.62 9.45 4.83
CA GLY A 242 13.04 9.81 3.53
C GLY A 242 11.77 10.64 3.61
N ALA A 243 11.18 10.82 2.42
CA ALA A 243 9.98 11.62 2.20
C ALA A 243 8.75 11.10 2.95
N GLN A 244 7.69 11.91 3.00
CA GLN A 244 6.37 11.45 3.45
C GLN A 244 5.79 10.47 2.45
N PHE A 245 5.75 10.87 1.17
CA PHE A 245 5.45 10.00 0.06
C PHE A 245 6.74 9.63 -0.65
N ASP A 246 7.11 8.36 -0.60
CA ASP A 246 8.24 7.82 -1.35
C ASP A 246 7.70 6.83 -2.38
N ILE A 247 7.79 7.22 -3.66
CA ILE A 247 7.08 6.56 -4.75
C ILE A 247 8.08 6.08 -5.79
N GLN A 248 8.13 4.77 -5.97
CA GLN A 248 8.89 4.08 -6.99
C GLN A 248 7.93 3.57 -8.08
N SER A 249 8.04 4.13 -9.29
CA SER A 249 7.13 3.76 -10.37
C SER A 249 7.64 4.19 -11.74
N THR A 250 7.28 3.46 -12.80
CA THR A 250 7.56 3.86 -14.19
C THR A 250 6.66 5.00 -14.67
N ASN A 251 5.42 5.08 -14.18
CA ASN A 251 4.47 6.12 -14.54
C ASN A 251 3.88 6.75 -13.28
N ILE A 252 4.19 8.03 -13.03
CA ILE A 252 3.70 8.74 -11.84
C ILE A 252 2.82 9.90 -12.25
N THR A 253 1.59 9.91 -11.75
CA THR A 253 0.68 11.03 -11.92
C THR A 253 0.31 11.60 -10.56
N SER A 254 0.82 12.79 -10.23
CA SER A 254 0.62 13.43 -8.93
C SER A 254 -0.02 14.80 -9.12
N ARG A 255 -1.20 15.02 -8.51
CA ARG A 255 -1.97 16.25 -8.70
C ARG A 255 -2.78 16.66 -7.47
N ASN A 256 -2.77 17.95 -7.13
CA ASN A 256 -3.54 18.50 -6.01
C ASN A 256 -3.13 17.84 -4.69
N VAL A 257 -1.83 17.79 -4.40
CA VAL A 257 -1.27 17.12 -3.22
C VAL A 257 -0.77 18.15 -2.23
N ASN A 258 -1.22 18.07 -0.98
CA ASN A 258 -0.80 18.98 0.09
C ASN A 258 -0.03 18.22 1.15
N ALA A 259 1.21 18.60 1.40
CA ALA A 259 2.03 17.96 2.41
C ALA A 259 2.52 19.00 3.41
N THR A 260 2.38 18.73 4.70
CA THR A 260 2.90 19.61 5.75
C THR A 260 3.60 18.87 6.88
N GLY A 261 4.58 19.54 7.51
CA GLY A 261 5.16 19.10 8.78
C GLY A 261 6.08 17.88 8.68
N GLY A 262 6.66 17.60 7.51
CA GLY A 262 7.65 16.54 7.35
C GLY A 262 8.96 16.88 8.05
N TYR A 263 9.53 15.92 8.76
CA TYR A 263 10.82 16.08 9.44
C TYR A 263 11.72 14.89 9.15
N SER A 264 12.65 15.09 8.21
CA SER A 264 13.45 14.01 7.64
C SER A 264 14.87 14.47 7.36
N LYS A 265 15.84 13.58 7.52
CA LYS A 265 17.24 13.80 7.22
C LYS A 265 17.46 14.20 5.76
N TYR A 266 16.93 13.42 4.81
CA TYR A 266 17.14 13.64 3.38
C TYR A 266 15.97 14.40 2.74
N CYS A 267 14.91 13.72 2.31
CA CYS A 267 13.74 14.35 1.69
C CYS A 267 12.60 14.46 2.69
N GLY A 268 11.99 15.63 2.87
CA GLY A 268 10.93 15.86 3.86
C GLY A 268 9.51 15.78 3.30
N GLY A 269 9.33 16.08 2.01
CA GLY A 269 8.01 16.12 1.37
C GLY A 269 7.75 14.89 0.52
N MET A 270 8.25 14.90 -0.72
CA MET A 270 7.96 13.89 -1.73
C MET A 270 9.22 13.43 -2.46
N GLU A 271 9.41 12.12 -2.55
CA GLU A 271 10.47 11.54 -3.36
C GLU A 271 9.87 10.66 -4.45
N TYR A 272 10.26 10.95 -5.69
CA TYR A 272 9.83 10.23 -6.88
C TYR A 272 11.02 9.48 -7.46
N ARG A 273 10.85 8.17 -7.66
CA ARG A 273 11.92 7.27 -8.08
C ARG A 273 11.57 6.56 -9.39
N ALA A 274 12.56 6.50 -10.29
CA ALA A 274 12.55 5.63 -11.48
C ALA A 274 11.43 5.86 -12.52
N ALA A 275 10.75 7.00 -12.50
CA ALA A 275 9.71 7.30 -13.49
C ALA A 275 10.29 7.60 -14.87
N THR A 276 9.62 7.07 -15.89
CA THR A 276 9.91 7.26 -17.33
C THR A 276 8.78 8.00 -18.05
N SER A 277 7.62 8.15 -17.40
CA SER A 277 6.52 8.98 -17.84
C SER A 277 5.72 9.53 -16.65
N GLY A 278 4.96 10.60 -16.84
CA GLY A 278 4.14 11.18 -15.78
C GLY A 278 4.10 12.71 -15.76
N PHE A 279 3.42 13.25 -14.75
CA PHE A 279 3.44 14.69 -14.44
C PHE A 279 3.20 14.96 -12.95
N PHE A 280 3.63 16.14 -12.51
CA PHE A 280 3.52 16.60 -11.13
C PHE A 280 2.96 18.01 -11.11
N LYS A 281 1.70 18.19 -10.66
CA LYS A 281 1.05 19.51 -10.71
C LYS A 281 0.28 19.86 -9.44
N PHE A 282 0.14 21.14 -9.14
CA PHE A 282 -0.72 21.62 -8.04
C PHE A 282 -0.32 21.03 -6.68
N GLN A 283 0.95 21.11 -6.31
CA GLN A 283 1.44 20.63 -5.00
C GLN A 283 1.64 21.79 -4.04
N THR A 284 1.22 21.66 -2.79
CA THR A 284 1.59 22.60 -1.72
C THR A 284 2.38 21.86 -0.66
N LEU A 285 3.65 22.21 -0.51
CA LEU A 285 4.58 21.58 0.42
C LEU A 285 5.02 22.63 1.43
N SER A 286 4.65 22.44 2.69
CA SER A 286 4.90 23.46 3.72
C SER A 286 5.41 22.94 5.04
N LYS A 287 6.11 23.81 5.79
CA LYS A 287 6.57 23.50 7.15
C LYS A 287 7.39 22.21 7.24
N MET A 288 8.08 21.84 6.17
CA MET A 288 9.01 20.72 6.16
C MET A 288 10.35 21.16 6.76
N ARG A 289 11.06 20.21 7.35
CA ARG A 289 12.42 20.37 7.86
C ARG A 289 13.27 19.22 7.32
N SER A 290 14.12 19.49 6.34
CA SER A 290 14.89 18.45 5.62
C SER A 290 15.95 19.03 4.70
N SER A 291 16.90 18.21 4.23
CA SER A 291 17.86 18.66 3.20
C SER A 291 17.22 18.86 1.82
N PHE A 292 16.17 18.12 1.50
CA PHE A 292 15.37 18.26 0.29
C PHE A 292 13.88 18.34 0.60
N ILE A 293 13.12 19.17 -0.12
CA ILE A 293 11.64 19.18 0.03
C ILE A 293 11.02 18.20 -0.94
N VAL A 294 11.47 18.25 -2.19
CA VAL A 294 11.15 17.27 -3.23
C VAL A 294 12.44 16.68 -3.79
N ALA A 295 12.46 15.37 -4.00
CA ALA A 295 13.57 14.68 -4.64
C ALA A 295 13.08 13.91 -5.87
N PHE A 296 13.84 14.04 -6.96
CA PHE A 296 13.65 13.33 -8.22
C PHE A 296 14.85 12.41 -8.44
N THR A 297 14.68 11.16 -8.02
CA THR A 297 15.76 10.16 -7.96
C THR A 297 15.66 9.21 -9.13
N SER A 298 16.68 9.22 -10.00
CA SER A 298 16.72 8.35 -11.18
C SER A 298 15.56 8.50 -12.17
N LEU A 299 14.99 9.70 -12.32
CA LEU A 299 13.98 9.95 -13.34
C LEU A 299 14.57 9.94 -14.75
N ASP A 300 13.86 9.29 -15.68
CA ASP A 300 14.16 9.22 -17.11
C ASP A 300 12.94 9.64 -17.95
N ILE A 301 12.37 10.79 -17.58
CA ILE A 301 11.26 11.42 -18.30
C ILE A 301 11.84 12.49 -19.22
N SER A 302 11.57 12.41 -20.52
CA SER A 302 11.89 13.51 -21.43
C SER A 302 10.94 14.68 -21.20
N ASN A 303 11.50 15.87 -20.98
CA ASN A 303 10.74 17.11 -20.72
C ASN A 303 9.76 16.97 -19.54
N LEU A 304 10.25 16.52 -18.39
CA LEU A 304 9.40 16.44 -17.21
C LEU A 304 8.83 17.82 -16.86
N GLU A 305 7.50 17.95 -16.98
CA GLU A 305 6.78 19.15 -16.59
C GLU A 305 6.36 19.02 -15.12
N ILE A 306 6.90 19.91 -14.30
CA ILE A 306 6.39 20.15 -12.95
C ILE A 306 5.84 21.56 -12.93
N SER A 307 4.59 21.72 -12.51
CA SER A 307 3.94 23.02 -12.61
C SER A 307 2.91 23.33 -11.53
N TYR A 308 2.73 24.63 -11.26
CA TYR A 308 1.73 25.14 -10.31
C TYR A 308 1.95 24.66 -8.87
N CYS A 309 3.19 24.73 -8.37
CA CYS A 309 3.52 24.22 -7.04
C CYS A 309 3.94 25.34 -6.08
N ASN A 310 3.55 25.19 -4.81
CA ASN A 310 3.87 26.08 -3.71
C ASN A 310 4.82 25.37 -2.74
N ILE A 311 5.96 25.98 -2.46
CA ILE A 311 6.94 25.52 -1.47
C ILE A 311 7.08 26.63 -0.43
N VAL A 312 6.37 26.48 0.71
CA VAL A 312 6.12 27.58 1.65
C VAL A 312 6.56 27.23 3.07
N GLN A 313 7.27 28.13 3.77
CA GLN A 313 7.66 27.96 5.17
C GLN A 313 8.49 26.68 5.44
N ASN A 314 9.35 26.28 4.50
CA ASN A 314 10.21 25.12 4.68
C ASN A 314 11.59 25.52 5.21
N GLU A 315 12.16 24.69 6.08
CA GLU A 315 13.52 24.82 6.61
C GLU A 315 14.43 23.79 5.94
N ILE A 316 15.40 24.28 5.18
CA ILE A 316 16.37 23.46 4.46
C ILE A 316 17.71 23.52 5.21
N TYR A 317 18.26 22.36 5.57
CA TYR A 317 19.53 22.26 6.29
C TYR A 317 20.51 21.31 5.62
N ASP A 318 21.80 21.54 5.87
CA ASP A 318 22.87 20.67 5.42
C ASP A 318 22.75 19.27 6.03
N LEU A 319 23.05 18.26 5.23
CA LEU A 319 23.12 16.88 5.70
C LEU A 319 24.19 16.80 6.79
N MET A 320 23.78 16.43 8.01
CA MET A 320 24.67 16.34 9.19
C MET A 320 25.72 15.20 9.11
N ASP A 321 25.87 14.56 7.95
CA ASP A 321 26.87 13.51 7.75
C ASP A 321 28.15 14.11 7.15
N SER A 322 29.29 13.81 7.76
CA SER A 322 30.63 14.28 7.39
C SER A 322 31.21 13.64 6.12
N TYR A 323 30.38 13.09 5.23
CA TYR A 323 30.84 12.46 3.99
C TYR A 323 31.06 13.48 2.88
N SER A 324 32.29 13.50 2.34
CA SER A 324 32.68 14.23 1.14
C SER A 324 31.96 13.64 -0.08
N GLY A 325 30.81 14.20 -0.43
CA GLY A 325 29.94 13.70 -1.51
C GLY A 325 28.45 13.88 -1.27
N ASN A 326 28.05 14.42 -0.11
CA ASN A 326 26.65 14.70 0.15
C ASN A 326 26.08 15.73 -0.83
N PRO A 327 24.89 15.46 -1.40
CA PRO A 327 24.23 16.42 -2.26
C PRO A 327 23.92 17.70 -1.50
N TYR A 328 24.17 18.85 -2.12
CA TYR A 328 23.84 20.15 -1.56
C TYR A 328 22.34 20.24 -1.26
N PRO A 329 21.94 20.71 -0.07
CA PRO A 329 20.55 20.80 0.28
C PRO A 329 19.82 21.80 -0.63
N ALA A 330 18.58 21.49 -0.99
CA ALA A 330 17.84 22.23 -1.99
C ALA A 330 16.33 22.02 -1.83
N ALA A 331 15.52 23.01 -2.20
CA ALA A 331 14.07 22.83 -2.19
C ALA A 331 13.65 21.69 -3.13
N ILE A 332 14.24 21.65 -4.31
CA ILE A 332 14.02 20.61 -5.31
C ILE A 332 15.37 20.01 -5.66
N HIS A 333 15.52 18.71 -5.45
CA HIS A 333 16.73 17.97 -5.73
C HIS A 333 16.52 17.05 -6.94
N VAL A 334 17.40 17.15 -7.92
CA VAL A 334 17.31 16.44 -9.20
C VAL A 334 18.65 15.78 -9.49
N ARG A 335 18.64 14.47 -9.81
CA ARG A 335 19.89 13.69 -9.89
C ARG A 335 20.40 13.38 -11.30
N LYS A 336 19.51 13.19 -12.28
CA LYS A 336 19.91 12.64 -13.60
C LYS A 336 19.70 13.56 -14.78
N ARG A 337 18.49 14.10 -14.94
CA ARG A 337 18.11 14.88 -16.12
C ARG A 337 17.50 16.21 -15.72
N ASP A 338 17.64 17.16 -16.63
CA ASP A 338 17.01 18.47 -16.51
C ASP A 338 15.49 18.34 -16.39
N ILE A 339 14.92 19.23 -15.58
CA ILE A 339 13.48 19.35 -15.39
C ILE A 339 13.04 20.77 -15.76
N SER A 340 11.79 20.90 -16.20
CA SER A 340 11.19 22.22 -16.40
C SER A 340 10.26 22.54 -15.24
N LEU A 341 10.55 23.63 -14.54
CA LEU A 341 9.70 24.18 -13.49
C LEU A 341 8.92 25.36 -14.07
N SER A 342 7.59 25.33 -13.95
CA SER A 342 6.74 26.45 -14.36
C SER A 342 5.69 26.79 -13.31
N PHE A 343 5.40 28.08 -13.12
CA PHE A 343 4.41 28.54 -12.14
C PHE A 343 4.70 28.05 -10.71
N PHE A 344 5.90 28.32 -10.22
CA PHE A 344 6.29 27.98 -8.84
C PHE A 344 6.24 29.20 -7.93
N PHE A 345 5.81 28.97 -6.69
CA PHE A 345 5.91 29.95 -5.61
C PHE A 345 6.78 29.40 -4.49
N PHE A 346 7.90 30.08 -4.20
CA PHE A 346 8.77 29.78 -3.08
C PHE A 346 8.67 30.91 -2.06
N CYS A 347 8.31 30.60 -0.83
CA CYS A 347 8.19 31.64 0.19
C CYS A 347 8.58 31.15 1.58
N LYS A 348 9.22 32.02 2.36
CA LYS A 348 9.63 31.71 3.74
C LYS A 348 8.47 31.89 4.74
N GLU A 349 7.48 32.72 4.43
CA GLU A 349 6.34 33.05 5.30
C GLU A 349 5.07 33.20 4.44
N PHE A 350 3.88 32.93 4.97
CA PHE A 350 2.66 33.31 4.25
C PHE A 350 2.54 34.84 4.26
N LEU A 351 2.28 35.47 3.11
CA LEU A 351 1.90 36.88 3.05
C LEU A 351 0.63 37.04 3.88
N GLN A 352 0.72 37.77 4.99
CA GLN A 352 -0.40 38.08 5.88
C GLN A 352 -1.36 39.08 5.23
#